data_AF-A0A9W8M964-F1
#
_entry.id   AF-A0A9W8M964-F1
#
_cell.length_a   1.000
_cell.length_b   1.000
_cell.length_c   1.000
_cell.angle_alpha   90.00
_cell.angle_beta   90.00
_cell.angle_gamma   90.00
#
_symmetry.space_group_name_H-M   'P 1'
#
loop_
_entity.id
_entity.type
_entity.pdbx_description
1 polymer ?
#
loop_
_entity_poly.entity_id
_entity_poly.type
_entity_poly.pdbx_seq_one_letter_code
_entity_poly.pdbx_strand_id
1 'polypeptide(L)'
;MATKEQLPAYTATPQPGLTPADGGDDALLPQYTFPTKFKIKGHLTLLNAFSNLKTEVEELGSVSIRDMPEDREKRWAWFVGLAAERFDLWARSLQSKDALQPLEDVLPPLDVLMVWHSYMLNPRWYTEDSQRILACKPLVDLGQVLGKELPHLPALLDSSPSEARVTTFYTRVGVPFDPFQAASVSLTKKISCPKCRASIVVPYMNDSGSGYLQANFSASCPAPSECPLITKETLCARKLAENLSRQGMGPDSYPPGTLFTESRAADQKAGMELLKKMRQKYKVKTKSQTTQDESTANEDLCLNILEGANFKLDEIRGHIGRCKLTMTGSPFYPTSLIYFVRSCAIFY
;
A
#
# COMPACT_ATOMS: atom_id res chain seq x y z
N MET A 1 23.58 27.71 -37.76
CA MET A 1 23.64 28.72 -36.68
C MET A 1 22.76 28.22 -35.55
N ALA A 2 23.37 27.79 -34.44
CA ALA A 2 22.64 27.25 -33.29
C ALA A 2 22.19 28.40 -32.37
N THR A 3 20.88 28.54 -32.16
CA THR A 3 20.30 29.45 -31.18
C THR A 3 20.58 28.92 -29.78
N LYS A 4 21.43 29.64 -29.01
CA LYS A 4 21.60 29.39 -27.58
C LYS A 4 20.28 29.71 -26.87
N GLU A 5 19.63 28.69 -26.33
CA GLU A 5 18.49 28.84 -25.46
C GLU A 5 18.93 29.49 -24.15
N GLN A 6 18.42 30.70 -23.89
CA GLN A 6 18.79 31.48 -22.72
C GLN A 6 17.94 31.03 -21.53
N LEU A 7 18.59 30.51 -20.49
CA LEU A 7 17.92 30.08 -19.26
C LEU A 7 17.15 31.25 -18.62
N PRO A 8 15.98 31.00 -17.99
CA PRO A 8 15.21 32.05 -17.34
C PRO A 8 16.04 32.77 -16.27
N ALA A 9 16.01 34.09 -16.26
CA ALA A 9 16.64 34.89 -15.22
C ALA A 9 15.76 34.84 -13.95
N TYR A 10 16.25 34.19 -12.90
CA TYR A 10 15.59 34.20 -11.60
C TYR A 10 16.06 35.41 -10.79
N THR A 11 15.11 36.21 -10.32
CA THR A 11 15.39 37.37 -9.45
C THR A 11 15.30 36.93 -7.99
N ALA A 12 16.26 37.34 -7.14
CA ALA A 12 16.30 36.97 -5.73
C ALA A 12 15.16 37.60 -4.88
N THR A 13 14.49 38.61 -5.42
CA THR A 13 13.34 39.28 -4.80
C THR A 13 12.04 38.69 -5.35
N PRO A 14 11.14 38.18 -4.49
CA PRO A 14 9.80 37.77 -4.90
C PRO A 14 9.06 38.97 -5.49
N GLN A 15 8.40 38.80 -6.64
CA GLN A 15 7.44 39.81 -7.08
C GLN A 15 6.25 39.81 -6.10
N PRO A 16 5.79 40.98 -5.63
CA PRO A 16 4.62 41.05 -4.78
C PRO A 16 3.41 40.51 -5.54
N GLY A 17 2.81 39.44 -5.02
CA GLY A 17 1.62 38.83 -5.60
C GLY A 17 0.44 39.80 -5.57
N LEU A 18 -0.27 39.91 -6.68
CA LEU A 18 -1.55 40.60 -6.76
C LEU A 18 -2.57 39.84 -5.92
N THR A 19 -2.93 40.39 -4.77
CA THR A 19 -4.10 39.96 -3.99
C THR A 19 -5.34 40.58 -4.64
N PRO A 20 -6.34 39.80 -5.08
CA PRO A 20 -7.60 40.34 -5.56
C PRO A 20 -8.30 41.09 -4.43
N ALA A 21 -8.66 42.34 -4.68
CA ALA A 21 -9.40 43.18 -3.74
C ALA A 21 -10.90 42.87 -3.84
N ASP A 22 -11.32 41.67 -3.42
CA ASP A 22 -12.72 41.42 -3.05
C ASP A 22 -12.77 40.27 -2.05
N GLY A 23 -13.28 40.57 -0.86
CA GLY A 23 -13.29 39.67 0.29
C GLY A 23 -14.24 38.49 0.12
N GLY A 24 -13.70 37.29 0.30
CA GLY A 24 -14.46 36.06 0.47
C GLY A 24 -13.54 34.90 0.90
N ASP A 25 -13.70 34.44 2.14
CA ASP A 25 -13.22 33.15 2.68
C ASP A 25 -11.73 32.78 2.54
N ASP A 26 -10.82 33.75 2.60
CA ASP A 26 -9.36 33.51 2.60
C ASP A 26 -8.81 33.01 3.96
N ALA A 27 -9.67 32.56 4.88
CA ALA A 27 -9.31 32.19 6.25
C ALA A 27 -8.86 30.73 6.44
N LEU A 28 -8.68 29.95 5.36
CA LEU A 28 -8.38 28.51 5.46
C LEU A 28 -7.28 28.00 4.53
N LEU A 29 -6.45 28.87 3.93
CA LEU A 29 -5.23 28.37 3.31
C LEU A 29 -4.25 27.95 4.41
N PRO A 30 -3.87 26.66 4.53
CA PRO A 30 -2.93 26.23 5.54
C PRO A 30 -1.63 27.01 5.35
N GLN A 31 -1.14 27.67 6.41
CA GLN A 31 0.17 28.32 6.40
C GLN A 31 1.21 27.31 5.92
N TYR A 32 1.73 27.54 4.71
CA TYR A 32 2.73 26.67 4.13
C TYR A 32 4.02 26.82 4.94
N THR A 33 4.29 25.85 5.79
CA THR A 33 5.53 25.79 6.57
C THR A 33 6.58 25.07 5.74
N PHE A 34 7.52 25.84 5.21
CA PHE A 34 8.67 25.26 4.51
C PHE A 34 9.44 24.31 5.44
N PRO A 35 9.93 23.16 4.94
CA PRO A 35 10.75 22.25 5.74
C PRO A 35 11.98 22.96 6.30
N THR A 36 12.27 22.77 7.57
CA THR A 36 13.50 23.30 8.17
C THR A 36 14.72 22.58 7.61
N LYS A 37 15.89 23.22 7.65
CA LYS A 37 17.18 22.61 7.26
C LYS A 37 17.40 21.24 7.94
N PHE A 38 16.98 21.11 9.19
CA PHE A 38 17.10 19.85 9.95
C PHE A 38 16.19 18.75 9.42
N LYS A 39 14.95 19.07 9.06
CA LYS A 39 14.03 18.11 8.42
C LYS A 39 14.54 17.66 7.04
N ILE A 40 15.11 18.59 6.27
CA ILE A 40 15.74 18.27 4.98
C ILE A 40 16.91 17.32 5.19
N LYS A 41 17.81 17.62 6.14
CA LYS A 41 18.95 16.75 6.46
C LYS A 41 18.49 15.34 6.85
N GLY A 42 17.52 15.23 7.76
CA GLY A 42 16.95 13.95 8.18
C GLY A 42 16.38 13.13 7.02
N HIS A 43 15.62 13.77 6.15
CA HIS A 43 15.06 13.11 4.97
C HIS A 43 16.13 12.67 3.97
N LEU A 44 17.15 13.50 3.70
CA LEU A 44 18.26 13.12 2.82
C LEU A 44 19.08 11.97 3.40
N THR A 45 19.29 11.92 4.73
CA THR A 45 19.94 10.78 5.39
C THR A 45 19.13 9.51 5.20
N LEU A 46 17.80 9.59 5.33
CA LEU A 46 16.92 8.45 5.07
C LEU A 46 17.02 7.94 3.62
N LEU A 47 16.99 8.85 2.64
CA LEU A 47 17.16 8.49 1.23
C LEU A 47 18.54 7.87 0.95
N ASN A 48 19.59 8.39 1.58
CA ASN A 48 20.93 7.83 1.49
C ASN A 48 20.99 6.40 2.08
N ALA A 49 20.33 6.16 3.22
CA ALA A 49 20.23 4.84 3.81
C ALA A 49 19.51 3.84 2.88
N PHE A 50 18.43 4.25 2.20
CA PHE A 50 17.78 3.41 1.19
C PHE A 50 18.67 3.13 -0.01
N SER A 51 19.44 4.12 -0.47
CA SER A 51 20.40 3.94 -1.56
C SER A 51 21.51 2.95 -1.18
N ASN A 52 22.01 3.02 0.05
CA ASN A 52 23.01 2.10 0.57
C ASN A 52 22.44 0.68 0.68
N LEU A 53 21.23 0.52 1.23
CA LEU A 53 20.53 -0.76 1.31
C LEU A 53 20.35 -1.39 -0.08
N LYS A 54 19.94 -0.59 -1.07
CA LYS A 54 19.84 -1.06 -2.46
C LYS A 54 21.19 -1.55 -2.99
N THR A 55 22.25 -0.78 -2.76
CA THR A 55 23.62 -1.14 -3.19
C THR A 55 24.05 -2.45 -2.54
N GLU A 56 23.85 -2.60 -1.22
CA GLU A 56 24.15 -3.83 -0.48
C GLU A 56 23.41 -5.04 -1.04
N VAL A 57 22.10 -4.93 -1.30
CA VAL A 57 21.29 -6.01 -1.89
C VAL A 57 21.76 -6.38 -3.30
N GLU A 58 22.13 -5.39 -4.10
CA GLU A 58 22.58 -5.59 -5.48
C GLU A 58 23.99 -6.20 -5.54
N GLU A 59 24.87 -5.83 -4.61
CA GLU A 59 26.26 -6.26 -4.50
C GLU A 59 26.47 -7.49 -3.62
N LEU A 60 25.44 -7.96 -2.90
CA LEU A 60 25.44 -9.28 -2.30
C LEU A 60 25.86 -10.26 -3.40
N GLY A 61 27.03 -10.88 -3.23
CA GLY A 61 27.56 -11.84 -4.19
C GLY A 61 26.67 -13.08 -4.28
N SER A 62 27.21 -14.22 -4.72
CA SER A 62 26.54 -15.52 -4.56
C SER A 62 26.48 -15.98 -3.08
N VAL A 63 26.24 -15.05 -2.15
CA VAL A 63 25.94 -15.33 -0.76
C VAL A 63 24.57 -16.00 -0.74
N SER A 64 24.54 -17.20 -0.15
CA SER A 64 23.48 -18.23 -0.24
C SER A 64 22.14 -17.85 0.42
N ILE A 65 21.58 -16.67 0.13
CA ILE A 65 20.17 -16.43 0.45
C ILE A 65 19.35 -17.23 -0.56
N ARG A 66 18.63 -18.21 -0.03
CA ARG A 66 17.83 -19.13 -0.83
C ARG A 66 16.84 -18.37 -1.71
N ASP A 67 16.70 -18.83 -2.94
CA ASP A 67 15.81 -18.29 -3.98
C ASP A 67 16.06 -16.84 -4.42
N MET A 68 17.19 -16.24 -4.02
CA MET A 68 17.62 -14.93 -4.49
C MET A 68 18.00 -14.99 -5.98
N PRO A 69 17.47 -14.08 -6.84
CA PRO A 69 17.85 -14.05 -8.26
C PRO A 69 19.33 -13.74 -8.50
N GLU A 70 19.92 -14.29 -9.56
CA GLU A 70 21.30 -13.94 -9.95
C GLU A 70 21.41 -12.55 -10.59
N ASP A 71 20.37 -12.11 -11.31
CA ASP A 71 20.34 -10.82 -11.98
C ASP A 71 20.14 -9.66 -10.99
N ARG A 72 20.96 -8.63 -11.12
CA ARG A 72 21.01 -7.48 -10.20
C ARG A 72 19.67 -6.75 -10.06
N GLU A 73 18.99 -6.45 -11.17
CA GLU A 73 17.71 -5.74 -11.12
C GLU A 73 16.61 -6.64 -10.53
N LYS A 74 16.63 -7.93 -10.86
CA LYS A 74 15.70 -8.91 -10.29
C LYS A 74 15.94 -9.12 -8.79
N ARG A 75 17.17 -9.02 -8.28
CA ARG A 75 17.46 -9.07 -6.83
C ARG A 75 16.77 -7.93 -6.10
N TRP A 76 16.91 -6.71 -6.60
CA TRP A 76 16.27 -5.56 -5.97
C TRP A 76 14.75 -5.70 -5.96
N ALA A 77 14.15 -6.11 -7.08
CA ALA A 77 12.71 -6.34 -7.17
C ALA A 77 12.23 -7.45 -6.22
N TRP A 78 12.98 -8.55 -6.11
CA TRP A 78 12.71 -9.65 -5.17
C TRP A 78 12.86 -9.22 -3.70
N PHE A 79 13.86 -8.41 -3.37
CA PHE A 79 14.07 -7.92 -2.01
C PHE A 79 12.97 -6.95 -1.58
N VAL A 80 12.62 -6.00 -2.45
CA VAL A 80 11.47 -5.10 -2.26
C VAL A 80 10.19 -5.94 -2.10
N GLY A 81 10.10 -7.01 -2.90
CA GLY A 81 9.28 -8.20 -2.72
C GLY A 81 8.95 -8.55 -1.27
N LEU A 82 9.99 -8.99 -0.58
CA LEU A 82 9.94 -9.44 0.81
C LEU A 82 9.72 -8.27 1.79
N ALA A 83 10.30 -7.10 1.50
CA ALA A 83 10.16 -5.92 2.34
C ALA A 83 8.69 -5.48 2.48
N ALA A 84 7.90 -5.54 1.41
CA ALA A 84 6.50 -5.15 1.51
C ALA A 84 5.59 -6.22 2.16
N GLU A 85 6.01 -7.48 2.12
CA GLU A 85 5.38 -8.53 2.92
C GLU A 85 5.64 -8.30 4.42
N ARG A 86 6.88 -7.95 4.78
CA ARG A 86 7.25 -7.55 6.14
C ARG A 86 6.49 -6.30 6.58
N PHE A 87 6.30 -5.33 5.68
CA PHE A 87 5.47 -4.15 5.95
C PHE A 87 4.01 -4.49 6.21
N ASP A 88 3.36 -5.36 5.43
CA ASP A 88 1.96 -5.77 5.67
C ASP A 88 1.79 -6.39 7.07
N LEU A 89 2.71 -7.30 7.44
CA LEU A 89 2.72 -7.91 8.77
C LEU A 89 2.95 -6.88 9.88
N TRP A 90 3.93 -6.00 9.71
CA TRP A 90 4.23 -4.94 10.67
C TRP A 90 3.05 -3.99 10.85
N ALA A 91 2.49 -3.46 9.77
CA ALA A 91 1.37 -2.52 9.79
C ALA A 91 0.15 -3.10 10.52
N ARG A 92 -0.17 -4.39 10.30
CA ARG A 92 -1.27 -5.08 11.00
C ARG A 92 -1.00 -5.33 12.48
N SER A 93 0.27 -5.39 12.87
CA SER A 93 0.67 -5.59 14.26
C SER A 93 0.71 -4.30 15.09
N LEU A 94 0.62 -3.14 14.43
CA LEU A 94 0.64 -1.84 15.09
C LEU A 94 -0.63 -1.62 15.92
N GLN A 95 -0.44 -0.92 17.03
CA GLN A 95 -1.48 -0.50 17.96
C GLN A 95 -1.42 1.02 18.11
N SER A 96 -2.56 1.66 18.42
CA SER A 96 -2.61 3.12 18.61
C SER A 96 -1.64 3.64 19.67
N LYS A 97 -1.30 2.82 20.67
CA LYS A 97 -0.34 3.19 21.73
C LYS A 97 1.11 3.25 21.25
N ASP A 98 1.45 2.65 20.10
CA ASP A 98 2.83 2.65 19.61
C ASP A 98 3.29 4.06 19.22
N ALA A 99 2.37 4.93 18.79
CA ALA A 99 2.67 6.34 18.53
C ALA A 99 2.97 7.15 19.82
N LEU A 100 2.73 6.57 21.00
CA LEU A 100 3.07 7.18 22.29
C LEU A 100 4.46 6.74 22.80
N GLN A 101 5.08 5.75 22.17
CA GLN A 101 6.41 5.29 22.53
C GLN A 101 7.50 6.15 21.85
N PRO A 102 8.72 6.19 22.40
CA PRO A 102 9.87 6.77 21.70
C PRO A 102 10.04 6.16 20.31
N LEU A 103 10.31 6.99 19.29
CA LEU A 103 10.43 6.51 17.91
C LEU A 103 11.50 5.41 17.79
N GLU A 104 12.59 5.51 18.55
CA GLU A 104 13.65 4.50 18.60
C GLU A 104 13.17 3.09 18.91
N ASP A 105 12.09 2.93 19.70
CA ASP A 105 11.54 1.64 20.11
C ASP A 105 10.55 1.06 19.09
N VAL A 106 9.92 1.92 18.28
CA VAL A 106 8.83 1.53 17.36
C VAL A 106 9.18 1.67 15.88
N LEU A 107 10.30 2.30 15.56
CA LEU A 107 10.78 2.45 14.19
C LEU A 107 10.99 1.04 13.59
N PRO A 108 10.42 0.72 12.42
CA PRO A 108 10.62 -0.59 11.83
C PRO A 108 12.04 -0.75 11.27
N PRO A 109 12.45 -1.97 10.86
CA PRO A 109 13.64 -2.19 10.04
C PRO A 109 13.68 -1.31 8.78
N LEU A 110 14.88 -1.07 8.24
CA LEU A 110 15.09 -0.12 7.14
C LEU A 110 14.33 -0.48 5.85
N ASP A 111 14.20 -1.76 5.53
CA ASP A 111 13.47 -2.26 4.37
C ASP A 111 11.95 -2.00 4.50
N VAL A 112 11.39 -2.20 5.69
CA VAL A 112 9.99 -1.90 6.00
C VAL A 112 9.76 -0.38 6.01
N LEU A 113 10.69 0.38 6.57
CA LEU A 113 10.65 1.85 6.57
C LEU A 113 10.69 2.40 5.13
N MET A 114 11.45 1.78 4.23
CA MET A 114 11.48 2.15 2.81
C MET A 114 10.12 1.97 2.12
N VAL A 115 9.46 0.84 2.36
CA VAL A 115 8.13 0.56 1.82
C VAL A 115 7.12 1.56 2.38
N TRP A 116 7.14 1.77 3.70
CA TRP A 116 6.24 2.71 4.36
C TRP A 116 6.45 4.15 3.87
N HIS A 117 7.69 4.60 3.75
CA HIS A 117 8.03 5.90 3.17
C HIS A 117 7.46 6.04 1.74
N SER A 118 7.68 5.04 0.90
CA SER A 118 7.18 5.03 -0.49
C SER A 118 5.65 5.10 -0.54
N TYR A 119 4.97 4.51 0.45
CA TYR A 119 3.52 4.61 0.60
C TYR A 119 3.07 6.04 0.98
N MET A 120 3.78 6.71 1.90
CA MET A 120 3.50 8.09 2.31
C MET A 120 3.67 9.11 1.18
N LEU A 121 4.50 8.81 0.17
CA LEU A 121 4.66 9.64 -1.04
C LEU A 121 3.39 9.71 -1.91
N ASN A 122 2.37 8.91 -1.59
CA ASN A 122 1.05 9.01 -2.20
C ASN A 122 -0.01 9.50 -1.18
N PRO A 123 0.02 10.79 -0.80
CA PRO A 123 -0.69 11.30 0.37
C PRO A 123 -2.20 11.14 0.30
N ARG A 124 -2.79 11.23 -0.91
CA ARG A 124 -4.22 11.00 -1.11
C ARG A 124 -4.63 9.57 -0.75
N TRP A 125 -3.91 8.59 -1.30
CA TRP A 125 -4.19 7.18 -1.05
C TRP A 125 -3.84 6.77 0.38
N TYR A 126 -2.70 7.23 0.88
CA TYR A 126 -2.28 7.00 2.27
C TYR A 126 -3.32 7.49 3.28
N THR A 127 -3.83 8.72 3.10
CA THR A 127 -4.87 9.29 3.98
C THR A 127 -6.19 8.53 3.85
N GLU A 128 -6.58 8.18 2.63
CA GLU A 128 -7.82 7.44 2.38
C GLU A 128 -7.81 6.05 3.03
N ASP A 129 -6.75 5.30 2.80
CA ASP A 129 -6.60 3.94 3.32
C ASP A 129 -6.48 3.93 4.83
N SER A 130 -5.86 4.92 5.47
CA SER A 130 -5.86 5.05 6.93
C SER A 130 -7.22 5.33 7.55
N GLN A 131 -8.20 5.80 6.78
CA GLN A 131 -9.59 5.92 7.23
C GLN A 131 -10.42 4.67 6.91
N ARG A 132 -10.13 4.02 5.77
CA ARG A 132 -10.85 2.83 5.31
C ARG A 132 -10.40 1.53 5.97
N ILE A 133 -9.13 1.43 6.33
CA ILE A 133 -8.52 0.17 6.74
C ILE A 133 -8.07 0.32 8.17
N LEU A 134 -8.68 -0.45 9.07
CA LEU A 134 -8.39 -0.37 10.50
C LEU A 134 -6.88 -0.55 10.79
N ALA A 135 -6.23 -1.50 10.11
CA ALA A 135 -4.79 -1.75 10.24
C ALA A 135 -3.92 -0.56 9.81
N CYS A 136 -4.42 0.34 8.95
CA CYS A 136 -3.66 1.51 8.50
C CYS A 136 -3.85 2.73 9.42
N LYS A 137 -4.76 2.67 10.39
CA LYS A 137 -5.04 3.81 11.27
C LYS A 137 -3.84 4.18 12.16
N PRO A 138 -3.13 3.24 12.83
CA PRO A 138 -1.96 3.57 13.63
C PRO A 138 -0.80 4.18 12.82
N LEU A 139 -0.73 3.90 11.51
CA LEU A 139 0.31 4.45 10.65
C LEU A 139 0.27 5.98 10.58
N VAL A 140 -0.92 6.60 10.68
CA VAL A 140 -1.05 8.07 10.61
C VAL A 140 -0.36 8.73 11.79
N ASP A 141 -0.69 8.28 13.00
CA ASP A 141 -0.15 8.84 14.23
C ASP A 141 1.37 8.60 14.28
N LEU A 142 1.82 7.39 13.92
CA LEU A 142 3.24 7.07 13.85
C LEU A 142 3.98 7.87 12.76
N GLY A 143 3.33 8.14 11.62
CA GLY A 143 3.87 8.97 10.54
C GLY A 143 4.05 10.42 10.96
N GLN A 144 3.13 10.95 11.78
CA GLN A 144 3.30 12.27 12.39
C GLN A 144 4.48 12.31 13.37
N VAL A 145 4.67 11.26 14.17
CA VAL A 145 5.84 11.13 15.06
C VAL A 145 7.12 11.08 14.23
N LEU A 146 7.19 10.23 13.20
CA LEU A 146 8.33 10.16 12.29
C LEU A 146 8.65 11.53 11.67
N GLY A 147 7.63 12.27 11.22
CA GLY A 147 7.78 13.61 10.64
C GLY A 147 8.33 14.66 11.63
N LYS A 148 7.98 14.54 12.92
CA LYS A 148 8.53 15.40 13.99
C LYS A 148 9.98 15.03 14.31
N GLU A 149 10.30 13.74 14.31
CA GLU A 149 11.60 13.18 14.67
C GLU A 149 12.61 13.08 13.51
N LEU A 150 12.26 13.51 12.29
CA LEU A 150 13.20 13.59 11.16
C LEU A 150 14.57 14.20 11.53
N PRO A 151 14.68 15.26 12.35
CA PRO A 151 15.97 15.79 12.79
C PRO A 151 16.85 14.79 13.55
N HIS A 152 16.26 13.87 14.32
CA HIS A 152 16.97 12.86 15.13
C HIS A 152 17.18 11.54 14.38
N LEU A 153 16.44 11.32 13.28
CA LEU A 153 16.52 10.11 12.47
C LEU A 153 17.95 9.70 12.05
N PRO A 154 18.88 10.61 11.68
CA PRO A 154 20.26 10.23 11.37
C PRO A 154 20.94 9.44 12.49
N ALA A 155 20.81 9.90 13.74
CA ALA A 155 21.43 9.21 14.88
C ALA A 155 20.84 7.81 15.09
N LEU A 156 19.53 7.65 14.87
CA LEU A 156 18.84 6.36 14.99
C LEU A 156 19.22 5.36 13.89
N LEU A 157 19.54 5.85 12.70
CA LEU A 157 19.97 5.02 11.57
C LEU A 157 21.44 4.59 11.68
N ASP A 158 22.29 5.43 12.28
CA ASP A 158 23.71 5.15 12.48
C ASP A 158 23.96 4.21 13.69
N SER A 159 23.01 4.10 14.61
CA SER A 159 23.07 3.22 15.78
C SER A 159 22.45 1.85 15.53
N SER A 160 23.05 0.78 16.08
CA SER A 160 22.39 -0.53 16.13
C SER A 160 21.06 -0.46 16.88
N PRO A 161 20.01 -1.18 16.42
CA PRO A 161 18.74 -1.22 17.13
C PRO A 161 18.89 -1.84 18.52
N SER A 162 18.09 -1.38 19.48
CA SER A 162 18.05 -1.97 20.82
C SER A 162 17.51 -3.41 20.78
N GLU A 163 17.95 -4.25 21.72
CA GLU A 163 17.45 -5.64 21.84
C GLU A 163 15.93 -5.67 22.08
N ALA A 164 15.41 -4.71 22.83
CA ALA A 164 13.97 -4.56 23.09
C ALA A 164 13.18 -4.28 21.80
N ARG A 165 13.68 -3.40 20.93
CA ARG A 165 13.09 -3.09 19.62
C ARG A 165 13.08 -4.32 18.71
N VAL A 166 14.22 -5.03 18.63
CA VAL A 166 14.36 -6.26 17.84
C VAL A 166 13.39 -7.35 18.33
N THR A 167 13.33 -7.57 19.64
CA THR A 167 12.46 -8.56 20.28
C THR A 167 10.98 -8.23 20.10
N THR A 168 10.61 -6.96 20.25
CA THR A 168 9.23 -6.50 20.06
C THR A 168 8.77 -6.72 18.63
N PHE A 169 9.61 -6.35 17.65
CA PHE A 169 9.31 -6.61 16.24
C PHE A 169 9.14 -8.10 15.97
N TYR A 170 10.09 -8.95 16.38
CA TYR A 170 10.00 -10.39 16.14
C TYR A 170 8.76 -11.02 16.78
N THR A 171 8.43 -10.63 18.02
CA THR A 171 7.26 -11.15 18.75
C THR A 171 5.95 -10.80 18.06
N ARG A 172 5.86 -9.59 17.48
CA ARG A 172 4.64 -9.09 16.84
C ARG A 172 4.49 -9.52 15.38
N VAL A 173 5.59 -9.52 14.62
CA VAL A 173 5.61 -9.73 13.17
C VAL A 173 5.91 -11.19 12.82
N GLY A 174 6.65 -11.90 13.67
CA GLY A 174 6.98 -13.32 13.50
C GLY A 174 8.14 -13.60 12.54
N VAL A 175 8.91 -12.58 12.15
CA VAL A 175 10.09 -12.69 11.27
C VAL A 175 11.27 -11.89 11.84
N PRO A 176 12.53 -12.27 11.54
CA PRO A 176 13.71 -11.56 12.01
C PRO A 176 13.68 -10.06 11.70
N PHE A 177 14.19 -9.24 12.62
CA PHE A 177 14.30 -7.78 12.40
C PHE A 177 15.24 -7.48 11.22
N ASP A 178 16.37 -8.18 11.14
CA ASP A 178 17.31 -8.05 10.03
C ASP A 178 16.69 -8.53 8.70
N PRO A 179 16.72 -7.71 7.63
CA PRO A 179 16.11 -8.06 6.34
C PRO A 179 16.73 -9.29 5.68
N PHE A 180 18.05 -9.49 5.79
CA PHE A 180 18.75 -10.60 5.13
C PHE A 180 18.54 -11.93 5.84
N GLN A 181 18.53 -11.93 7.18
CA GLN A 181 18.14 -13.08 7.98
C GLN A 181 16.68 -13.46 7.69
N ALA A 182 15.78 -12.47 7.63
CA ALA A 182 14.39 -12.75 7.30
C ALA A 182 14.23 -13.33 5.90
N ALA A 183 14.94 -12.80 4.91
CA ALA A 183 14.93 -13.33 3.55
C ALA A 183 15.42 -14.79 3.48
N SER A 184 16.32 -15.20 4.39
CA SER A 184 16.84 -16.56 4.45
C SER A 184 15.85 -17.58 5.03
N VAL A 185 14.88 -17.14 5.84
CA VAL A 185 13.91 -18.02 6.52
C VAL A 185 12.46 -17.85 6.03
N SER A 186 12.13 -16.71 5.43
CA SER A 186 10.77 -16.35 4.98
C SER A 186 10.60 -16.72 3.51
N LEU A 187 10.24 -17.98 3.25
CA LEU A 187 10.21 -18.54 1.89
C LEU A 187 8.81 -18.70 1.31
N THR A 188 7.78 -18.47 2.12
CA THR A 188 6.38 -18.74 1.74
C THR A 188 5.45 -17.62 2.17
N LYS A 189 4.34 -17.47 1.45
CA LYS A 189 3.22 -16.59 1.76
C LYS A 189 1.96 -17.40 2.00
N LYS A 190 1.19 -17.01 3.01
CA LYS A 190 -0.19 -17.47 3.19
C LYS A 190 -1.13 -16.58 2.38
N ILE A 191 -1.94 -17.18 1.51
CA ILE A 191 -2.97 -16.52 0.71
C ILE A 191 -4.34 -17.15 0.97
N SER A 192 -5.41 -16.44 0.64
CA SER A 192 -6.78 -16.97 0.72
C SER A 192 -7.32 -17.25 -0.68
N CYS A 193 -7.93 -18.44 -0.87
CA CYS A 193 -8.58 -18.77 -2.13
C CYS A 193 -9.70 -17.75 -2.48
N PRO A 194 -9.73 -17.19 -3.71
CA PRO A 194 -10.77 -16.27 -4.18
C PRO A 194 -12.21 -16.80 -4.06
N LYS A 195 -12.41 -18.12 -4.17
CA LYS A 195 -13.72 -18.75 -4.14
C LYS A 195 -14.07 -19.29 -2.76
N CYS A 196 -13.36 -20.31 -2.28
CA CYS A 196 -13.76 -21.01 -1.06
C CYS A 196 -13.12 -20.47 0.23
N ARG A 197 -12.29 -19.42 0.16
CA ARG A 197 -11.56 -18.84 1.29
C ARG A 197 -10.60 -19.78 2.03
N ALA A 198 -10.36 -20.98 1.50
CA ALA A 198 -9.34 -21.87 2.04
C ALA A 198 -7.98 -21.17 2.08
N SER A 199 -7.30 -21.31 3.20
CA SER A 199 -5.94 -20.80 3.39
C SER A 199 -4.96 -21.70 2.64
N ILE A 200 -4.13 -21.08 1.80
CA ILE A 200 -3.14 -21.78 0.96
C ILE A 200 -1.78 -21.18 1.25
N VAL A 201 -0.77 -22.03 1.43
CA VAL A 201 0.63 -21.61 1.55
C VAL A 201 1.29 -21.78 0.20
N VAL A 202 1.85 -20.69 -0.34
CA VAL A 202 2.55 -20.67 -1.64
C VAL A 202 3.99 -20.22 -1.44
N PRO A 203 4.96 -20.73 -2.21
CA PRO A 203 6.32 -20.23 -2.12
C PRO A 203 6.43 -18.82 -2.72
N TYR A 204 7.32 -18.00 -2.18
CA TYR A 204 7.62 -16.68 -2.76
C TYR A 204 8.27 -16.82 -4.14
N MET A 205 9.13 -17.81 -4.30
CA MET A 205 9.90 -18.10 -5.51
C MET A 205 9.92 -19.61 -5.74
N ASN A 206 9.95 -20.05 -6.99
CA ASN A 206 10.20 -21.44 -7.33
C ASN A 206 10.87 -21.55 -8.71
N ASP A 207 11.42 -22.73 -9.01
CA ASP A 207 12.14 -23.01 -10.26
C ASP A 207 11.23 -22.95 -11.49
N SER A 208 9.94 -23.19 -11.32
CA SER A 208 8.95 -23.11 -12.40
C SER A 208 8.57 -21.67 -12.81
N GLY A 209 9.05 -20.66 -12.08
CA GLY A 209 8.72 -19.26 -12.37
C GLY A 209 7.31 -18.82 -11.93
N SER A 210 6.64 -19.61 -11.10
CA SER A 210 5.23 -19.44 -10.70
C SER A 210 5.03 -19.04 -9.24
N GLY A 211 6.10 -18.73 -8.50
CA GLY A 211 6.08 -18.24 -7.13
C GLY A 211 5.42 -16.87 -7.00
N TYR A 212 5.01 -16.52 -5.78
CA TYR A 212 4.21 -15.32 -5.52
C TYR A 212 4.90 -14.00 -5.95
N LEU A 213 6.21 -13.89 -5.80
CA LEU A 213 6.98 -12.72 -6.22
C LEU A 213 7.36 -12.75 -7.71
N GLN A 214 7.12 -13.86 -8.41
CA GLN A 214 7.40 -14.00 -9.83
C GLN A 214 6.26 -13.43 -10.70
N ALA A 215 6.56 -13.14 -11.96
CA ALA A 215 5.61 -12.50 -12.88
C ALA A 215 4.42 -13.42 -13.21
N ASN A 216 4.68 -14.71 -13.40
CA ASN A 216 3.69 -15.71 -13.79
C ASN A 216 3.10 -16.46 -12.58
N PHE A 217 2.88 -15.76 -11.47
CA PHE A 217 2.35 -16.38 -10.25
C PHE A 217 1.06 -17.17 -10.55
N SER A 218 1.08 -18.46 -10.19
CA SER A 218 -0.08 -19.33 -10.29
C SER A 218 -0.07 -20.37 -9.18
N ALA A 219 -1.23 -20.63 -8.57
CA ALA A 219 -1.41 -21.68 -7.57
C ALA A 219 -2.78 -22.36 -7.71
N SER A 220 -2.86 -23.61 -7.28
CA SER A 220 -4.11 -24.37 -7.25
C SER A 220 -4.64 -24.48 -5.82
N CYS A 221 -5.96 -24.38 -5.66
CA CYS A 221 -6.61 -24.57 -4.38
C CYS A 221 -6.74 -26.07 -4.06
N PRO A 222 -6.30 -26.54 -2.87
CA PRO A 222 -6.40 -27.95 -2.49
C PRO A 222 -7.79 -28.36 -1.98
N ALA A 223 -8.69 -27.39 -1.77
CA ALA A 223 -10.05 -27.67 -1.30
C ALA A 223 -10.85 -28.47 -2.35
N PRO A 224 -11.78 -29.34 -1.93
CA PRO A 224 -12.57 -30.21 -2.83
C PRO A 224 -13.55 -29.45 -3.74
N SER A 225 -13.78 -28.16 -3.49
CA SER A 225 -14.57 -27.29 -4.35
C SER A 225 -13.84 -27.00 -5.66
N GLU A 226 -14.55 -27.05 -6.80
CA GLU A 226 -14.04 -26.62 -8.10
C GLU A 226 -13.70 -25.12 -8.08
N CYS A 227 -12.45 -24.81 -7.76
CA CYS A 227 -11.92 -23.44 -7.63
C CYS A 227 -11.17 -23.03 -8.90
N PRO A 228 -11.20 -21.74 -9.27
CA PRO A 228 -10.39 -21.24 -10.36
C PRO A 228 -8.90 -21.35 -10.03
N LEU A 229 -8.07 -21.34 -11.08
CA LEU A 229 -6.63 -21.15 -10.93
C LEU A 229 -6.37 -19.81 -10.23
N ILE A 230 -5.51 -19.81 -9.21
CA ILE A 230 -5.21 -18.62 -8.42
C ILE A 230 -4.03 -17.89 -9.05
N THR A 231 -4.29 -16.70 -9.58
CA THR A 231 -3.28 -15.77 -10.10
C THR A 231 -3.38 -14.42 -9.40
N LYS A 232 -2.39 -13.52 -9.60
CA LYS A 232 -2.46 -12.13 -9.10
C LYS A 232 -3.72 -11.41 -9.58
N GLU A 233 -4.19 -11.72 -10.79
CA GLU A 233 -5.41 -11.16 -11.33
C GLU A 233 -6.66 -11.64 -10.58
N THR A 234 -6.81 -12.95 -10.37
CA THR A 234 -7.97 -13.49 -9.63
C THR A 234 -8.03 -13.02 -8.19
N LEU A 235 -6.86 -12.83 -7.57
CA LEU A 235 -6.70 -12.27 -6.24
C LEU A 235 -7.12 -10.78 -6.19
N CYS A 236 -6.76 -10.00 -7.21
CA CYS A 236 -7.24 -8.63 -7.37
C CYS A 236 -8.74 -8.55 -7.66
N ALA A 237 -9.26 -9.47 -8.49
CA ALA A 237 -10.69 -9.58 -8.79
C ALA A 237 -11.49 -9.84 -7.51
N ARG A 238 -11.04 -10.76 -6.67
CA ARG A 238 -11.61 -11.02 -5.34
C ARG A 238 -11.63 -9.77 -4.48
N LYS A 239 -10.50 -9.09 -4.34
CA LYS A 239 -10.41 -7.85 -3.55
C LYS A 239 -11.36 -6.76 -4.08
N LEU A 240 -11.49 -6.62 -5.40
CA LEU A 240 -12.44 -5.67 -5.99
C LEU A 240 -13.89 -6.07 -5.69
N ALA A 241 -14.23 -7.35 -5.87
CA ALA A 241 -15.55 -7.88 -5.57
C ALA A 241 -15.92 -7.69 -4.09
N GLU A 242 -14.99 -7.92 -3.16
CA GLU A 242 -15.20 -7.66 -1.74
C GLU A 242 -15.50 -6.18 -1.47
N ASN A 243 -14.72 -5.26 -2.05
CA ASN A 243 -14.98 -3.83 -1.92
C ASN A 243 -16.35 -3.43 -2.48
N LEU A 244 -16.78 -4.03 -3.59
CA LEU A 244 -18.10 -3.80 -4.18
C LEU A 244 -19.24 -4.46 -3.40
N SER A 245 -18.92 -5.39 -2.51
CA SER A 245 -19.88 -6.15 -1.71
C SER A 245 -20.01 -5.65 -0.27
N ARG A 246 -19.19 -4.66 0.13
CA ARG A 246 -19.29 -4.04 1.46
C ARG A 246 -20.60 -3.31 1.65
N GLN A 247 -21.12 -3.41 2.87
CA GLN A 247 -22.35 -2.78 3.31
C GLN A 247 -22.06 -1.97 4.57
N GLY A 248 -22.80 -0.88 4.75
CA GLY A 248 -22.64 0.00 5.89
C GLY A 248 -22.50 1.46 5.47
N MET A 249 -22.26 2.30 6.48
CA MET A 249 -22.06 3.74 6.36
C MET A 249 -20.62 4.15 6.72
N GLY A 250 -19.77 3.18 7.08
CA GLY A 250 -18.38 3.40 7.46
C GLY A 250 -17.52 3.82 6.26
N PRO A 251 -16.35 4.46 6.49
CA PRO A 251 -15.42 4.82 5.42
C PRO A 251 -15.04 3.61 4.55
N ASP A 252 -14.92 2.43 5.18
CA ASP A 252 -14.55 1.18 4.54
C ASP A 252 -15.65 0.64 3.59
N SER A 253 -16.90 1.13 3.68
CA SER A 253 -17.99 0.80 2.76
C SER A 253 -17.94 1.52 1.41
N TYR A 254 -17.12 2.58 1.28
CA TYR A 254 -16.98 3.32 0.01
C TYR A 254 -15.96 2.66 -0.94
N PRO A 255 -16.04 2.83 -2.26
CA PRO A 255 -15.01 2.30 -3.14
C PRO A 255 -13.64 2.99 -2.99
N PRO A 256 -12.54 2.24 -3.20
CA PRO A 256 -11.22 2.70 -3.59
C PRO A 256 -11.08 4.10 -4.21
N GLY A 257 -10.58 5.14 -3.54
CA GLY A 257 -10.26 6.43 -4.17
C GLY A 257 -11.41 7.43 -4.27
N THR A 258 -12.53 7.15 -3.59
CA THR A 258 -13.77 7.95 -3.68
C THR A 258 -14.03 8.82 -2.44
N LEU A 259 -13.23 8.68 -1.37
CA LEU A 259 -13.42 9.47 -0.14
C LEU A 259 -12.80 10.87 -0.23
N PHE A 260 -11.65 11.00 -0.89
CA PHE A 260 -10.91 12.25 -0.98
C PHE A 260 -10.91 12.83 -2.39
N THR A 261 -12.02 13.45 -2.76
CA THR A 261 -12.16 14.17 -4.03
C THR A 261 -12.59 15.61 -3.77
N GLU A 262 -12.30 16.51 -4.71
CA GLU A 262 -12.78 17.90 -4.68
C GLU A 262 -14.33 17.98 -4.61
N SER A 263 -15.02 16.90 -5.00
CA SER A 263 -16.47 16.75 -4.94
C SER A 263 -16.90 15.57 -4.05
N ARG A 264 -16.35 15.49 -2.83
CA ARG A 264 -16.59 14.38 -1.87
C ARG A 264 -18.02 13.87 -1.80
N ALA A 265 -19.01 14.77 -1.68
CA ALA A 265 -20.42 14.38 -1.60
C ALA A 265 -20.94 13.75 -2.91
N ALA A 266 -20.52 14.28 -4.07
CA ALA A 266 -20.91 13.75 -5.37
C ALA A 266 -20.27 12.39 -5.64
N ASP A 267 -19.00 12.21 -5.26
CA ASP A 267 -18.26 10.98 -5.51
C ASP A 267 -18.64 9.86 -4.54
N GLN A 268 -18.95 10.18 -3.28
CA GLN A 268 -19.59 9.27 -2.34
C GLN A 268 -20.97 8.83 -2.85
N LYS A 269 -21.78 9.77 -3.34
CA LYS A 269 -23.10 9.46 -3.94
C LYS A 269 -22.96 8.57 -5.17
N ALA A 270 -22.03 8.89 -6.07
CA ALA A 270 -21.78 8.09 -7.27
C ALA A 270 -21.23 6.69 -6.93
N GLY A 271 -20.38 6.57 -5.90
CA GLY A 271 -19.90 5.30 -5.37
C GLY A 271 -21.04 4.45 -4.81
N MET A 272 -21.93 5.04 -4.00
CA MET A 272 -23.11 4.34 -3.47
C MET A 272 -24.09 3.90 -4.56
N GLU A 273 -24.34 4.73 -5.57
CA GLU A 273 -25.18 4.36 -6.72
C GLU A 273 -24.56 3.22 -7.53
N LEU A 274 -23.23 3.19 -7.69
CA LEU A 274 -22.54 2.05 -8.29
C LEU A 274 -22.76 0.77 -7.48
N LEU A 275 -22.58 0.81 -6.16
CA LEU A 275 -22.81 -0.35 -5.29
C LEU A 275 -24.26 -0.84 -5.38
N LYS A 276 -25.23 0.09 -5.45
CA LYS A 276 -26.65 -0.23 -5.63
C LYS A 276 -26.92 -0.93 -6.97
N LYS A 277 -26.35 -0.43 -8.07
CA LYS A 277 -26.45 -1.06 -9.40
C LYS A 277 -25.86 -2.47 -9.41
N MET A 278 -24.72 -2.68 -8.78
CA MET A 278 -24.10 -4.01 -8.69
C MET A 278 -25.00 -4.99 -7.91
N ARG A 279 -25.55 -4.57 -6.76
CA ARG A 279 -26.50 -5.39 -5.99
C ARG A 279 -27.74 -5.79 -6.80
N GLN A 280 -28.31 -4.84 -7.56
CA GLN A 280 -29.47 -5.11 -8.41
C GLN A 280 -29.12 -6.10 -9.54
N LYS A 281 -27.97 -5.93 -10.18
CA LYS A 281 -27.51 -6.79 -11.28
C LYS A 281 -27.36 -8.25 -10.85
N TYR A 282 -26.73 -8.48 -9.70
CA TYR A 282 -26.47 -9.84 -9.18
C TYR A 282 -27.59 -10.40 -8.29
N LYS A 283 -28.75 -9.71 -8.21
CA LYS A 283 -30.00 -10.22 -7.59
C LYS A 283 -29.88 -10.75 -6.16
N VAL A 284 -28.97 -10.22 -5.35
CA VAL A 284 -28.80 -10.67 -3.96
C VAL A 284 -29.87 -10.04 -3.07
N LYS A 285 -30.64 -10.87 -2.36
CA LYS A 285 -31.58 -10.42 -1.32
C LYS A 285 -30.77 -9.86 -0.15
N THR A 286 -30.81 -8.55 0.07
CA THR A 286 -30.23 -7.95 1.28
C THR A 286 -30.93 -8.57 2.49
N LYS A 287 -30.23 -9.36 3.31
CA LYS A 287 -30.68 -9.58 4.69
C LYS A 287 -30.53 -8.22 5.38
N SER A 288 -31.64 -7.65 5.81
CA SER A 288 -31.67 -6.47 6.67
C SER A 288 -31.07 -6.83 8.03
N GLN A 289 -29.75 -6.73 8.15
CA GLN A 289 -29.09 -6.68 9.45
C GLN A 289 -28.76 -5.24 9.76
N THR A 290 -29.70 -4.64 10.49
CA THR A 290 -29.54 -3.38 11.21
C THR A 290 -28.77 -3.69 12.49
N THR A 291 -27.45 -3.71 12.42
CA THR A 291 -26.60 -3.60 13.62
C THR A 291 -25.47 -2.63 13.31
N GLN A 292 -25.38 -1.60 14.15
CA GLN A 292 -24.43 -0.50 14.02
C GLN A 292 -22.99 -0.97 14.18
N ASP A 293 -22.09 -0.22 13.53
CA ASP A 293 -20.64 -0.08 13.71
C ASP A 293 -19.63 -0.94 12.93
N GLU A 294 -19.98 -2.08 12.32
CA GLU A 294 -18.99 -2.82 11.50
C GLU A 294 -19.47 -3.08 10.07
N SER A 295 -18.76 -2.51 9.10
CA SER A 295 -18.99 -2.79 7.68
C SER A 295 -18.40 -4.14 7.33
N THR A 296 -19.27 -5.04 6.91
CA THR A 296 -18.94 -6.42 6.56
C THR A 296 -19.13 -6.63 5.06
N ALA A 297 -18.21 -7.36 4.44
CA ALA A 297 -18.36 -7.76 3.05
C ALA A 297 -19.44 -8.84 2.97
N ASN A 298 -20.43 -8.64 2.10
CA ASN A 298 -21.44 -9.66 1.82
C ASN A 298 -20.81 -10.75 0.93
N GLU A 299 -20.52 -11.91 1.53
CA GLU A 299 -19.81 -13.01 0.85
C GLU A 299 -20.58 -13.55 -0.36
N ASP A 300 -21.91 -13.72 -0.24
CA ASP A 300 -22.75 -14.21 -1.34
C ASP A 300 -22.69 -13.26 -2.54
N LEU A 301 -22.77 -11.95 -2.30
CA LEU A 301 -22.64 -10.93 -3.36
C LEU A 301 -21.24 -10.93 -3.97
N CYS A 302 -20.20 -11.08 -3.15
CA CYS A 302 -18.83 -11.17 -3.61
C CYS A 302 -18.65 -12.35 -4.58
N LEU A 303 -19.14 -13.53 -4.19
CA LEU A 303 -19.08 -14.74 -5.03
C LEU A 303 -19.90 -14.58 -6.31
N ASN A 304 -21.11 -14.03 -6.24
CA ASN A 304 -21.93 -13.78 -7.43
C ASN A 304 -21.26 -12.81 -8.42
N ILE A 305 -20.59 -11.76 -7.93
CA ILE A 305 -19.81 -10.85 -8.76
C ILE A 305 -18.65 -11.59 -9.44
N LEU A 306 -17.94 -12.43 -8.69
CA LEU A 306 -16.80 -13.19 -9.21
C LEU A 306 -17.22 -14.22 -10.25
N GLU A 307 -18.24 -15.01 -9.96
CA GLU A 307 -18.75 -16.04 -10.87
C GLU A 307 -19.31 -15.41 -12.15
N GLY A 308 -20.09 -14.33 -12.03
CA GLY A 308 -20.63 -13.63 -13.19
C GLY A 308 -19.61 -12.84 -14.01
N ALA A 309 -18.37 -12.70 -13.54
CA ALA A 309 -17.24 -12.12 -14.26
C ALA A 309 -16.12 -13.16 -14.50
N ASN A 310 -16.42 -14.44 -14.32
CA ASN A 310 -15.49 -15.58 -14.49
C ASN A 310 -14.13 -15.38 -13.78
N PHE A 311 -14.15 -14.77 -12.59
CA PHE A 311 -12.96 -14.43 -11.78
C PHE A 311 -11.95 -13.50 -12.46
N LYS A 312 -12.32 -12.80 -13.54
CA LYS A 312 -11.43 -11.87 -14.25
C LYS A 312 -11.65 -10.42 -13.83
N LEU A 313 -10.55 -9.67 -13.70
CA LEU A 313 -10.59 -8.31 -13.17
C LEU A 313 -11.15 -7.31 -14.19
N ASP A 314 -10.82 -7.49 -15.46
CA ASP A 314 -11.29 -6.67 -16.57
C ASP A 314 -12.81 -6.80 -16.80
N GLU A 315 -13.37 -8.00 -16.65
CA GLU A 315 -14.82 -8.22 -16.77
C GLU A 315 -15.59 -7.51 -15.65
N ILE A 316 -15.12 -7.57 -14.40
CA ILE A 316 -15.72 -6.79 -13.29
C ILE A 316 -15.67 -5.29 -13.61
N ARG A 317 -14.54 -4.78 -14.12
CA ARG A 317 -14.39 -3.38 -14.51
C ARG A 317 -15.30 -2.99 -15.68
N GLY A 318 -15.46 -3.87 -16.66
CA GLY A 318 -16.38 -3.68 -17.78
C GLY A 318 -17.81 -3.50 -17.31
N HIS A 319 -18.22 -4.23 -16.27
CA HIS A 319 -19.55 -4.11 -15.66
C HIS A 319 -19.77 -2.82 -14.86
N ILE A 320 -18.71 -2.22 -14.32
CA ILE A 320 -18.77 -0.93 -13.63
C ILE A 320 -19.01 0.23 -14.63
N GLY A 321 -18.55 0.07 -15.88
CA GLY A 321 -18.63 1.10 -16.92
C GLY A 321 -17.64 2.27 -16.70
N ARG A 322 -17.65 3.26 -17.60
CA ARG A 322 -16.85 4.50 -17.46
C ARG A 322 -17.48 5.44 -16.43
N CYS A 323 -17.46 5.05 -15.16
CA CYS A 323 -17.70 6.02 -14.08
C CYS A 323 -16.50 6.96 -14.00
N LYS A 324 -16.71 8.29 -13.96
CA LYS A 324 -15.61 9.27 -13.80
C LYS A 324 -14.74 8.99 -12.56
N LEU A 325 -15.28 8.29 -11.57
CA LEU A 325 -14.61 7.78 -10.38
C LEU A 325 -13.43 6.83 -10.66
N THR A 326 -13.41 6.15 -11.82
CA THR A 326 -12.38 5.18 -12.18
C THR A 326 -11.37 5.71 -13.21
N MET A 327 -11.49 6.98 -13.63
CA MET A 327 -10.85 7.50 -14.86
C MET A 327 -9.87 8.67 -14.67
N THR A 328 -9.21 8.78 -13.52
CA THR A 328 -7.95 9.55 -13.42
C THR A 328 -6.96 8.76 -12.55
N GLY A 329 -5.77 8.34 -12.96
CA GLY A 329 -5.06 8.30 -14.23
C GLY A 329 -3.73 7.60 -13.94
N SER A 330 -3.34 6.61 -14.76
CA SER A 330 -1.97 6.45 -15.24
C SER A 330 -1.93 5.32 -16.28
N PRO A 331 -1.28 5.53 -17.44
CA PRO A 331 -0.87 4.44 -18.30
C PRO A 331 0.09 3.52 -17.54
N PHE A 332 -0.13 2.22 -17.67
CA PHE A 332 0.54 1.16 -16.93
C PHE A 332 1.96 0.95 -17.50
N TYR A 333 2.97 1.49 -16.81
CA TYR A 333 4.37 1.13 -17.05
C TYR A 333 4.84 0.12 -15.98
N PRO A 334 5.45 -1.01 -16.36
CA PRO A 334 5.71 -2.15 -15.46
C PRO A 334 6.93 -2.01 -14.52
N THR A 335 7.46 -0.81 -14.27
CA THR A 335 8.81 -0.65 -13.69
C THR A 335 8.94 0.19 -12.41
N SER A 336 7.85 0.60 -11.74
CA SER A 336 7.99 1.42 -10.52
C SER A 336 7.66 0.67 -9.23
N LEU A 337 8.56 0.78 -8.25
CA LEU A 337 8.45 0.36 -6.84
C LEU A 337 7.06 0.62 -6.21
N ILE A 338 6.37 1.65 -6.69
CA ILE A 338 5.03 2.08 -6.26
C ILE A 338 3.96 1.02 -6.52
N TYR A 339 4.10 0.19 -7.57
CA TYR A 339 3.19 -0.93 -7.82
C TYR A 339 3.38 -2.06 -6.80
N PHE A 340 4.60 -2.25 -6.30
CA PHE A 340 4.88 -3.30 -5.34
C PHE A 340 4.12 -3.08 -4.02
N VAL A 341 4.09 -1.85 -3.52
CA VAL A 341 3.29 -1.47 -2.34
C VAL A 341 1.79 -1.62 -2.58
N ARG A 342 1.31 -1.25 -3.78
CA ARG A 342 -0.11 -1.39 -4.18
C ARG A 342 -0.57 -2.83 -4.33
N SER A 343 0.30 -3.72 -4.82
CA SER A 343 -0.05 -5.10 -5.13
C SER A 343 0.28 -6.08 -4.01
N CYS A 344 1.30 -5.86 -3.17
CA CYS A 344 1.74 -6.85 -2.20
C CYS A 344 1.46 -6.49 -0.73
N ALA A 345 1.30 -5.22 -0.37
CA ALA A 345 1.63 -4.82 1.00
C ALA A 345 0.47 -4.33 1.90
N ILE A 346 -0.76 -4.24 1.40
CA ILE A 346 -1.85 -3.64 2.22
C ILE A 346 -3.10 -4.55 2.31
N PHE A 347 -3.21 -5.58 1.46
CA PHE A 347 -4.52 -6.22 1.25
C PHE A 347 -4.47 -7.64 0.68
N TYR A 348 -3.79 -8.57 1.35
CA TYR A 348 -4.07 -9.99 1.20
C TYR A 348 -4.51 -10.64 2.50
#